data_AF-A0A2S7DAK3-F1
#
_entry.id   AF-A0A2S7DAK3-F1
#
_cell.length_a   1.000
_cell.length_b   1.000
_cell.length_c   1.000
_cell.angle_alpha   90.00
_cell.angle_beta   90.00
_cell.angle_gamma   90.00
#
_symmetry.space_group_name_H-M   'P 1'
#
loop_
_entity.id
_entity.type
_entity.pdbx_description
1 polymer ?
#
loop_
_entity_poly.entity_id
_entity_poly.type
_entity_poly.pdbx_seq_one_letter_code
_entity_poly.pdbx_strand_id
1 'polypeptide(L)'
;MVLAAIVLWRSPRATSAVPAQASAQHLQATPRGPAPVASISTASTGNSAVVGFDGFPADSAFDPRRRFEFARNCAKFRHFDAFYKAQAASDPNWPLNNPKALAAMDADQRDRLVDNARFLVDHRQSCEPWLASVSQDLANAQIYRATLEAALQGNRQAAACFIMAPWQTPDERSPYYADLLQHYASSVGRLVQDGLNTGNWAVVLAAYQASLEQHGLRTQANVSDQHAYVIIRLIQRGASDNVERTHLADEAARRSRHLTASEVIALDAQVSALLEDRFKERSVSMQAVTDMCAN
;
A
#
# COMPACT_ATOMS: atom_id res chain seq x y z
N MET A 1 -38.32 9.89 -6.69
CA MET A 1 -37.71 9.13 -7.80
C MET A 1 -36.91 8.01 -7.15
N VAL A 2 -37.52 6.89 -6.75
CA VAL A 2 -37.75 5.65 -7.51
C VAL A 2 -36.51 5.16 -8.26
N LEU A 3 -35.91 4.07 -7.77
CA LEU A 3 -35.32 3.04 -8.63
C LEU A 3 -35.43 1.68 -7.94
N ALA A 4 -36.12 0.77 -8.65
CA ALA A 4 -36.46 -0.58 -8.27
C ALA A 4 -35.61 -1.60 -9.04
N ALA A 5 -35.39 -2.75 -8.40
CA ALA A 5 -35.15 -4.12 -8.88
C ALA A 5 -34.69 -4.40 -10.33
N ILE A 6 -33.64 -5.23 -10.48
CA ILE A 6 -33.48 -6.26 -11.53
C ILE A 6 -32.85 -7.53 -10.92
N VAL A 7 -33.30 -8.67 -11.40
CA VAL A 7 -33.27 -10.03 -10.83
C VAL A 7 -32.94 -11.03 -11.97
N LEU A 8 -32.25 -12.16 -11.66
CA LEU A 8 -32.01 -13.43 -12.43
C LEU A 8 -30.95 -13.38 -13.59
N TRP A 9 -30.16 -14.40 -13.96
CA TRP A 9 -30.32 -15.87 -13.91
C TRP A 9 -29.03 -16.66 -14.31
N ARG A 10 -28.97 -17.94 -13.88
CA ARG A 10 -28.41 -19.19 -14.48
C ARG A 10 -26.90 -19.56 -14.53
N SER A 11 -26.63 -20.76 -13.99
CA SER A 11 -25.48 -21.67 -14.27
C SER A 11 -25.64 -22.48 -15.57
N PRO A 12 -24.55 -23.14 -16.06
CA PRO A 12 -24.49 -24.60 -16.00
C PRO A 12 -23.10 -25.23 -15.68
N ARG A 13 -23.15 -26.52 -15.30
CA ARG A 13 -22.08 -27.50 -14.98
C ARG A 13 -21.20 -27.89 -16.20
N ALA A 14 -19.96 -28.35 -15.97
CA ALA A 14 -19.54 -29.78 -16.08
C ALA A 14 -18.00 -30.01 -16.27
N THR A 15 -17.41 -30.79 -15.35
CA THR A 15 -16.43 -31.92 -15.48
C THR A 15 -15.29 -31.92 -16.52
N SER A 16 -14.04 -32.20 -16.08
CA SER A 16 -13.38 -33.55 -16.19
C SER A 16 -11.82 -33.53 -16.07
N ALA A 17 -11.32 -34.44 -15.22
CA ALA A 17 -10.08 -35.26 -15.18
C ALA A 17 -8.75 -34.90 -15.92
N VAL A 18 -7.66 -34.70 -15.15
CA VAL A 18 -6.40 -35.50 -14.95
C VAL A 18 -6.06 -36.56 -16.05
N PRO A 19 -4.78 -36.77 -16.53
CA PRO A 19 -3.67 -37.21 -15.66
C PRO A 19 -2.19 -36.84 -15.98
N ALA A 20 -1.40 -37.11 -14.95
CA ALA A 20 0.06 -37.14 -14.82
C ALA A 20 0.77 -38.25 -15.61
N GLN A 21 1.99 -37.97 -16.08
CA GLN A 21 3.10 -38.90 -16.37
C GLN A 21 4.41 -38.13 -16.12
N ALA A 22 5.20 -38.46 -15.09
CA ALA A 22 6.22 -39.51 -15.01
C ALA A 22 7.51 -39.19 -15.79
N SER A 23 8.65 -39.04 -15.08
CA SER A 23 9.89 -39.83 -15.30
C SER A 23 11.06 -39.35 -14.42
N ALA A 24 11.87 -40.32 -14.03
CA ALA A 24 12.93 -40.26 -13.03
C ALA A 24 14.33 -40.24 -13.66
N GLN A 25 15.35 -40.31 -12.78
CA GLN A 25 16.80 -40.57 -13.00
C GLN A 25 17.65 -39.28 -13.12
N HIS A 26 18.87 -39.15 -12.57
CA HIS A 26 19.78 -40.07 -11.89
C HIS A 26 20.86 -39.27 -11.11
N LEU A 27 21.24 -39.77 -9.93
CA LEU A 27 22.56 -39.84 -9.25
C LEU A 27 23.71 -38.86 -9.58
N GLN A 28 24.30 -38.24 -8.53
CA GLN A 28 25.71 -38.47 -8.09
C GLN A 28 26.05 -37.76 -6.75
N ALA A 29 26.76 -38.48 -5.88
CA ALA A 29 27.46 -38.01 -4.66
C ALA A 29 28.91 -37.60 -5.04
N THR A 30 29.73 -36.78 -4.36
CA THR A 30 30.12 -36.47 -2.95
C THR A 30 31.10 -35.23 -3.05
N PRO A 31 31.87 -34.69 -2.06
CA PRO A 31 32.07 -34.95 -0.62
C PRO A 31 32.05 -33.69 0.30
N ARG A 32 32.33 -33.90 1.60
CA ARG A 32 32.30 -32.98 2.76
C ARG A 32 33.35 -31.84 2.75
N GLY A 33 32.91 -30.64 3.17
CA GLY A 33 33.69 -29.45 3.57
C GLY A 33 32.81 -28.52 4.43
N PRO A 34 33.36 -27.56 5.21
CA PRO A 34 32.95 -27.25 6.58
C PRO A 34 31.61 -26.50 6.75
N ALA A 35 31.03 -26.62 7.95
CA ALA A 35 29.69 -26.19 8.32
C ALA A 35 29.32 -24.76 7.89
N PRO A 36 28.25 -24.56 7.10
CA PRO A 36 27.68 -23.25 6.88
C PRO A 36 26.79 -22.85 8.06
N VAL A 37 26.97 -21.59 8.45
CA VAL A 37 26.07 -20.66 9.15
C VAL A 37 24.62 -21.13 9.14
N ALA A 38 23.98 -21.13 10.31
CA ALA A 38 22.58 -21.49 10.52
C ALA A 38 21.69 -21.06 9.35
N SER A 39 21.42 -22.03 8.47
CA SER A 39 20.47 -21.88 7.39
C SER A 39 19.12 -21.59 8.03
N ILE A 40 18.61 -20.38 7.79
CA ILE A 40 17.19 -20.09 7.94
C ILE A 40 16.47 -21.22 7.21
N SER A 41 15.73 -22.05 7.96
CA SER A 41 14.93 -23.12 7.39
C SER A 41 13.98 -22.52 6.37
N THR A 42 14.30 -22.71 5.09
CA THR A 42 13.39 -22.57 3.96
C THR A 42 12.36 -23.69 4.07
N ALA A 43 11.37 -23.46 4.91
CA ALA A 43 10.19 -24.32 5.06
C ALA A 43 8.93 -23.50 4.74
N SER A 44 8.77 -23.13 3.47
CA SER A 44 7.71 -23.73 2.64
C SER A 44 7.96 -23.33 1.19
N THR A 45 8.24 -24.29 0.33
CA THR A 45 7.85 -24.22 -1.08
C THR A 45 6.32 -24.39 -1.13
N GLY A 46 5.60 -23.43 -0.53
CA GLY A 46 4.22 -23.19 -0.88
C GLY A 46 4.22 -22.63 -2.29
N ASN A 47 3.35 -23.13 -3.16
CA ASN A 47 3.17 -22.60 -4.50
C ASN A 47 2.79 -21.12 -4.41
N SER A 48 3.77 -20.22 -4.47
CA SER A 48 3.53 -18.79 -4.58
C SER A 48 2.91 -18.54 -5.94
N ALA A 49 1.66 -18.08 -5.95
CA ALA A 49 0.99 -17.74 -7.20
C ALA A 49 1.50 -16.37 -7.66
N VAL A 50 2.02 -16.31 -8.88
CA VAL A 50 2.38 -15.03 -9.50
C VAL A 50 1.11 -14.20 -9.66
N VAL A 51 1.14 -12.97 -9.15
CA VAL A 51 -0.01 -12.06 -9.20
C VAL A 51 -0.11 -11.47 -10.62
N GLY A 52 -1.10 -11.93 -11.38
CA GLY A 52 -1.52 -11.33 -12.65
C GLY A 52 -2.59 -10.23 -12.46
N PHE A 53 -2.98 -9.56 -13.55
CA PHE A 53 -4.02 -8.51 -13.56
C PHE A 53 -5.37 -9.00 -14.07
N ASP A 54 -5.72 -10.25 -13.75
CA ASP A 54 -6.99 -10.85 -14.13
C ASP A 54 -8.17 -9.97 -13.67
N GLY A 55 -9.13 -9.78 -14.57
CA GLY A 55 -10.33 -8.97 -14.33
C GLY A 55 -10.13 -7.46 -14.44
N PHE A 56 -8.92 -6.95 -14.68
CA PHE A 56 -8.72 -5.53 -14.97
C PHE A 56 -9.33 -5.15 -16.33
N PRO A 57 -9.90 -3.95 -16.47
CA PRO A 57 -10.33 -3.42 -17.76
C PRO A 57 -9.20 -3.38 -18.80
N ALA A 58 -9.52 -3.67 -20.06
CA ALA A 58 -8.53 -3.79 -21.14
C ALA A 58 -7.73 -2.50 -21.40
N ASP A 59 -8.36 -1.35 -21.20
CA ASP A 59 -7.76 -0.02 -21.32
C ASP A 59 -6.77 0.31 -20.18
N SER A 60 -6.88 -0.41 -19.07
CA SER A 60 -6.00 -0.33 -17.92
C SER A 60 -4.87 -1.36 -18.04
N ALA A 61 -5.13 -2.56 -18.58
CA ALA A 61 -4.24 -3.71 -18.54
C ALA A 61 -2.79 -3.47 -19.03
N PHE A 62 -2.56 -2.52 -19.94
CA PHE A 62 -1.24 -2.31 -20.56
C PHE A 62 -0.44 -1.12 -20.00
N ASP A 63 -1.08 -0.17 -19.32
CA ASP A 63 -0.42 1.02 -18.77
C ASP A 63 -0.31 0.92 -17.24
N PRO A 64 0.91 0.80 -16.67
CA PRO A 64 1.11 0.74 -15.21
C PRO A 64 0.44 1.89 -14.45
N ARG A 65 0.43 3.12 -15.00
CA ARG A 65 -0.21 4.26 -14.33
C ARG A 65 -1.72 4.10 -14.26
N ARG A 66 -2.35 3.70 -15.37
CA ARG A 66 -3.80 3.43 -15.41
C ARG A 66 -4.19 2.25 -14.53
N ARG A 67 -3.38 1.19 -14.46
CA ARG A 67 -3.61 0.08 -13.52
C ARG A 67 -3.57 0.55 -12.09
N PHE A 68 -2.59 1.37 -11.73
CA PHE A 68 -2.50 1.95 -10.40
C PHE A 68 -3.73 2.80 -10.09
N GLU A 69 -4.15 3.69 -10.99
CA GLU A 69 -5.34 4.53 -10.81
C GLU A 69 -6.61 3.70 -10.63
N PHE A 70 -6.83 2.70 -11.49
CA PHE A 70 -7.95 1.77 -11.38
C PHE A 70 -7.94 1.03 -10.04
N ALA A 71 -6.81 0.40 -9.69
CA ALA A 71 -6.68 -0.38 -8.48
C ALA A 71 -6.87 0.47 -7.21
N ARG A 72 -6.27 1.67 -7.18
CA ARG A 72 -6.42 2.64 -6.08
C ARG A 72 -7.88 3.08 -5.94
N ASN A 73 -8.53 3.43 -7.05
CA ASN A 73 -9.93 3.87 -7.03
C ASN A 73 -10.85 2.73 -6.59
N CYS A 74 -10.60 1.49 -7.01
CA CYS A 74 -11.41 0.35 -6.58
C CYS A 74 -11.12 -0.09 -5.14
N ALA A 75 -9.90 0.12 -4.63
CA ALA A 75 -9.61 0.00 -3.20
C ALA A 75 -10.44 1.01 -2.38
N LYS A 76 -10.47 2.29 -2.81
CA LYS A 76 -11.31 3.34 -2.22
C LYS A 76 -12.80 2.98 -2.26
N PHE A 77 -13.26 2.53 -3.42
CA PHE A 77 -14.65 2.12 -3.64
C PHE A 77 -15.04 1.03 -2.65
N ARG A 78 -14.22 -0.01 -2.51
CA ARG A 78 -14.48 -1.12 -1.57
C ARG A 78 -14.52 -0.65 -0.12
N HIS A 79 -13.62 0.25 0.28
CA HIS A 79 -13.61 0.80 1.64
C HIS A 79 -14.91 1.58 1.94
N PHE A 80 -15.28 2.50 1.06
CA PHE A 80 -16.50 3.28 1.25
C PHE A 80 -17.76 2.44 1.12
N ASP A 81 -17.86 1.54 0.13
CA ASP A 81 -19.03 0.69 -0.04
C ASP A 81 -19.28 -0.17 1.21
N ALA A 82 -18.23 -0.72 1.83
CA ALA A 82 -18.34 -1.42 3.10
C ALA A 82 -18.82 -0.51 4.24
N PHE A 83 -18.25 0.71 4.36
CA PHE A 83 -18.67 1.70 5.35
C PHE A 83 -20.15 2.09 5.19
N TYR A 84 -20.60 2.39 3.97
CA TYR A 84 -21.98 2.75 3.68
C TYR A 84 -22.94 1.58 3.89
N LYS A 85 -22.56 0.35 3.53
CA LYS A 85 -23.38 -0.85 3.83
C LYS A 85 -23.53 -1.08 5.33
N ALA A 86 -22.48 -0.80 6.11
CA ALA A 86 -22.53 -0.96 7.56
C ALA A 86 -23.37 0.13 8.27
N GLN A 87 -23.28 1.38 7.82
CA GLN A 87 -23.91 2.53 8.48
C GLN A 87 -25.25 2.93 7.86
N ALA A 88 -25.31 3.04 6.52
CA ALA A 88 -26.43 3.65 5.82
C ALA A 88 -27.54 2.65 5.45
N ALA A 89 -27.24 1.37 5.27
CA ALA A 89 -28.23 0.43 4.76
C ALA A 89 -29.37 0.14 5.77
N SER A 90 -29.14 0.35 7.06
CA SER A 90 -30.07 -0.01 8.14
C SER A 90 -30.53 1.17 9.00
N ASP A 91 -29.89 2.34 8.92
CA ASP A 91 -30.25 3.51 9.72
C ASP A 91 -31.03 4.56 8.90
N PRO A 92 -32.34 4.74 9.14
CA PRO A 92 -33.15 5.77 8.47
C PRO A 92 -32.77 7.20 8.89
N ASN A 93 -32.04 7.37 10.00
CA ASN A 93 -31.52 8.67 10.43
C ASN A 93 -30.13 8.97 9.90
N TRP A 94 -29.50 8.03 9.17
CA TRP A 94 -28.21 8.27 8.55
C TRP A 94 -28.28 9.49 7.62
N PRO A 95 -27.28 10.40 7.62
CA PRO A 95 -27.39 11.65 6.90
C PRO A 95 -27.74 11.52 5.41
N LEU A 96 -27.21 10.52 4.71
CA LEU A 96 -27.57 10.32 3.29
C LEU A 96 -29.00 9.81 3.06
N ASN A 97 -29.65 9.26 4.08
CA ASN A 97 -31.05 8.82 4.02
C ASN A 97 -32.02 9.87 4.58
N ASN A 98 -31.52 10.87 5.31
CA ASN A 98 -32.31 11.88 6.00
C ASN A 98 -31.83 13.31 5.66
N PRO A 99 -32.55 14.04 4.78
CA PRO A 99 -32.19 15.40 4.38
C PRO A 99 -32.06 16.39 5.54
N LYS A 100 -32.80 16.21 6.64
CA LYS A 100 -32.69 17.08 7.82
C LYS A 100 -31.40 16.81 8.59
N ALA A 101 -31.02 15.54 8.74
CA ALA A 101 -29.76 15.16 9.36
C ALA A 101 -28.57 15.64 8.52
N LEU A 102 -28.63 15.51 7.19
CA LEU A 102 -27.61 16.01 6.28
C LEU A 102 -27.45 17.54 6.35
N ALA A 103 -28.57 18.27 6.38
CA ALA A 103 -28.55 19.73 6.46
C ALA A 103 -28.02 20.25 7.82
N ALA A 104 -28.13 19.45 8.88
CA ALA A 104 -27.63 19.79 10.21
C ALA A 104 -26.13 19.50 10.40
N MET A 105 -25.47 18.83 9.45
CA MET A 105 -24.02 18.60 9.48
C MET A 105 -23.24 19.88 9.22
N ASP A 106 -22.02 19.93 9.77
CA ASP A 106 -21.02 20.91 9.38
C ASP A 106 -20.78 20.87 7.85
N ALA A 107 -20.55 22.03 7.24
CA ALA A 107 -20.45 22.15 5.79
C ALA A 107 -19.35 21.26 5.20
N ASP A 108 -18.17 21.24 5.82
CA ASP A 108 -17.03 20.46 5.31
C ASP A 108 -17.25 18.96 5.49
N GLN A 109 -17.98 18.56 6.53
CA GLN A 109 -18.34 17.15 6.74
C GLN A 109 -19.41 16.70 5.75
N ARG A 110 -20.41 17.54 5.50
CA ARG A 110 -21.47 17.29 4.53
C ARG A 110 -20.89 17.12 3.13
N ASP A 111 -20.03 18.04 2.71
CA ASP A 111 -19.47 18.02 1.35
C ASP A 111 -18.60 16.77 1.14
N ARG A 112 -17.75 16.41 2.12
CA ARG A 112 -16.99 15.14 2.09
C ARG A 112 -17.88 13.91 2.00
N LEU A 113 -18.98 13.87 2.76
CA LEU A 113 -19.91 12.75 2.71
C LEU A 113 -20.58 12.63 1.33
N VAL A 114 -21.05 13.75 0.78
CA VAL A 114 -21.67 13.81 -0.56
C VAL A 114 -20.68 13.40 -1.64
N ASP A 115 -19.44 13.88 -1.58
CA ASP A 115 -18.39 13.54 -2.54
C ASP A 115 -18.03 12.05 -2.47
N ASN A 116 -17.93 11.47 -1.27
CA ASN A 116 -17.70 10.03 -1.10
C ASN A 116 -18.87 9.21 -1.66
N ALA A 117 -20.11 9.66 -1.50
CA ALA A 117 -21.28 9.01 -2.07
C ALA A 117 -21.29 9.08 -3.60
N ARG A 118 -20.95 10.25 -4.17
CA ARG A 118 -20.80 10.42 -5.62
C ARG A 118 -19.69 9.53 -6.18
N PHE A 119 -18.55 9.47 -5.50
CA PHE A 119 -17.43 8.60 -5.88
C PHE A 119 -17.87 7.14 -6.03
N LEU A 120 -18.70 6.63 -5.10
CA LEU A 120 -19.25 5.28 -5.21
C LEU A 120 -20.12 5.10 -6.45
N VAL A 121 -20.97 6.06 -6.77
CA VAL A 121 -21.83 5.99 -7.98
C VAL A 121 -20.96 5.96 -9.24
N ASP A 122 -19.98 6.86 -9.32
CA ASP A 122 -19.14 7.04 -10.51
C ASP A 122 -18.24 5.83 -10.81
N HIS A 123 -17.80 5.11 -9.77
CA HIS A 123 -16.86 3.98 -9.91
C HIS A 123 -17.52 2.60 -9.79
N ARG A 124 -18.84 2.54 -9.56
CA ARG A 124 -19.56 1.27 -9.40
C ARG A 124 -19.40 0.37 -10.60
N GLN A 125 -19.66 0.89 -11.80
CA GLN A 125 -19.65 0.12 -13.04
C GLN A 125 -18.26 -0.43 -13.37
N SER A 126 -17.19 0.24 -12.96
CA SER A 126 -15.82 -0.23 -13.20
C SER A 126 -15.33 -1.18 -12.10
N CYS A 127 -15.69 -0.94 -10.84
CA CYS A 127 -15.11 -1.67 -9.70
C CYS A 127 -15.89 -2.92 -9.30
N GLU A 128 -17.23 -2.91 -9.32
CA GLU A 128 -18.03 -4.08 -8.94
C GLU A 128 -17.75 -5.31 -9.82
N PRO A 129 -17.66 -5.22 -11.15
CA PRO A 129 -17.37 -6.39 -11.98
C PRO A 129 -16.01 -7.01 -11.67
N TRP A 130 -14.97 -6.18 -11.48
CA TRP A 130 -13.64 -6.66 -11.11
C TRP A 130 -13.67 -7.35 -9.74
N LEU A 131 -14.23 -6.69 -8.72
CA LEU A 131 -14.33 -7.25 -7.37
C LEU A 131 -15.15 -8.56 -7.32
N ALA A 132 -16.13 -8.74 -8.20
CA ALA A 132 -16.90 -9.98 -8.32
C ALA A 132 -16.15 -11.09 -9.09
N SER A 133 -15.17 -10.72 -9.92
CA SER A 133 -14.43 -11.65 -10.78
C SER A 133 -13.21 -12.30 -10.12
N VAL A 134 -12.71 -11.73 -9.03
CA VAL A 134 -11.51 -12.21 -8.32
C VAL A 134 -11.79 -12.44 -6.84
N SER A 135 -10.97 -13.28 -6.19
CA SER A 135 -11.03 -13.41 -4.73
C SER A 135 -10.55 -12.12 -4.04
N GLN A 136 -10.97 -11.91 -2.78
CA GLN A 136 -10.52 -10.76 -1.99
C GLN A 136 -9.00 -10.72 -1.83
N ASP A 137 -8.37 -11.87 -1.61
CA ASP A 137 -6.91 -11.97 -1.52
C ASP A 137 -6.22 -11.61 -2.83
N LEU A 138 -6.74 -12.09 -3.97
CA LEU A 138 -6.18 -11.74 -5.28
C LEU A 138 -6.36 -10.23 -5.55
N ALA A 139 -7.52 -9.65 -5.24
CA ALA A 139 -7.75 -8.22 -5.37
C ALA A 139 -6.76 -7.40 -4.51
N ASN A 140 -6.54 -7.81 -3.26
CA ASN A 140 -5.55 -7.18 -2.37
C ASN A 140 -4.15 -7.25 -2.98
N ALA A 141 -3.72 -8.42 -3.43
CA ALA A 141 -2.41 -8.60 -4.05
C ALA A 141 -2.26 -7.77 -5.35
N GLN A 142 -3.30 -7.72 -6.18
CA GLN A 142 -3.34 -6.93 -7.42
C GLN A 142 -3.21 -5.43 -7.17
N ILE A 143 -3.82 -4.90 -6.10
CA ILE A 143 -3.67 -3.48 -5.73
C ILE A 143 -2.20 -3.15 -5.46
N TYR A 144 -1.55 -3.96 -4.62
CA TYR A 144 -0.13 -3.76 -4.34
C TYR A 144 0.75 -3.94 -5.57
N ARG A 145 0.46 -4.93 -6.41
CA ARG A 145 1.21 -5.19 -7.64
C ARG A 145 1.09 -4.05 -8.64
N ALA A 146 -0.12 -3.54 -8.90
CA ALA A 146 -0.35 -2.38 -9.76
C ALA A 146 0.39 -1.14 -9.24
N THR A 147 0.36 -0.94 -7.92
CA THR A 147 1.05 0.17 -7.26
C THR A 147 2.56 0.06 -7.42
N LEU A 148 3.13 -1.13 -7.20
CA LEU A 148 4.57 -1.34 -7.40
C LEU A 148 4.97 -1.07 -8.84
N GLU A 149 4.27 -1.64 -9.83
CA GLU A 149 4.63 -1.45 -11.23
C GLU A 149 4.60 0.02 -11.66
N ALA A 150 3.60 0.79 -11.20
CA ALA A 150 3.58 2.23 -11.43
C ALA A 150 4.73 2.95 -10.72
N ALA A 151 5.05 2.58 -9.47
CA ALA A 151 6.15 3.16 -8.71
C ALA A 151 7.50 2.94 -9.40
N LEU A 152 7.73 1.74 -9.93
CA LEU A 152 8.95 1.39 -10.68
C LEU A 152 9.08 2.16 -12.00
N GLN A 153 7.97 2.66 -12.55
CA GLN A 153 7.93 3.56 -13.71
C GLN A 153 8.00 5.05 -13.32
N GLY A 154 8.39 5.34 -12.08
CA GLY A 154 8.57 6.71 -11.58
C GLY A 154 7.28 7.40 -11.16
N ASN A 155 6.16 6.68 -10.99
CA ASN A 155 4.96 7.28 -10.41
C ASN A 155 5.18 7.50 -8.90
N ARG A 156 5.42 8.77 -8.54
CA ARG A 156 5.70 9.23 -7.18
C ARG A 156 4.58 8.96 -6.17
N GLN A 157 3.33 9.10 -6.61
CA GLN A 157 2.17 8.80 -5.78
C GLN A 157 2.10 7.30 -5.50
N ALA A 158 2.27 6.47 -6.53
CA ALA A 158 2.28 5.03 -6.36
C ALA A 158 3.43 4.57 -5.45
N ALA A 159 4.61 5.18 -5.56
CA ALA A 159 5.73 4.88 -4.66
C ALA A 159 5.37 5.15 -3.18
N ALA A 160 4.79 6.31 -2.88
CA ALA A 160 4.34 6.63 -1.53
C ALA A 160 3.29 5.63 -1.03
N CYS A 161 2.29 5.31 -1.86
CA CYS A 161 1.23 4.36 -1.46
C CYS A 161 1.74 2.93 -1.28
N PHE A 162 2.69 2.49 -2.11
CA PHE A 162 3.30 1.17 -1.95
C PHE A 162 4.08 1.09 -0.64
N ILE A 163 4.90 2.09 -0.33
CA ILE A 163 5.69 2.13 0.90
C ILE A 163 4.78 2.16 2.13
N MET A 164 3.79 3.05 2.14
CA MET A 164 2.86 3.21 3.26
C MET A 164 1.99 1.98 3.49
N ALA A 165 1.71 1.21 2.43
CA ALA A 165 0.90 0.00 2.45
C ALA A 165 -0.43 0.15 3.22
N PRO A 166 -1.30 1.09 2.83
CA PRO A 166 -2.49 1.44 3.60
C PRO A 166 -3.64 0.43 3.46
N TRP A 167 -3.59 -0.43 2.43
CA TRP A 167 -4.68 -1.33 2.10
C TRP A 167 -4.55 -2.67 2.82
N GLN A 168 -5.67 -3.38 2.95
CA GLN A 168 -5.65 -4.76 3.45
C GLN A 168 -4.72 -5.64 2.60
N THR A 169 -3.93 -6.45 3.28
CA THR A 169 -3.08 -7.47 2.66
C THR A 169 -3.88 -8.75 2.46
N PRO A 170 -3.46 -9.66 1.56
CA PRO A 170 -3.98 -11.03 1.54
C PRO A 170 -3.76 -11.71 2.89
N ASP A 171 -4.57 -12.73 3.21
CA ASP A 171 -4.32 -13.61 4.36
C ASP A 171 -2.94 -14.28 4.25
N GLU A 172 -2.23 -14.47 5.36
CA GLU A 172 -0.88 -15.05 5.35
C GLU A 172 -0.81 -16.47 4.77
N ARG A 173 -1.93 -17.21 4.81
CA ARG A 173 -2.06 -18.55 4.23
C ARG A 173 -2.43 -18.52 2.75
N SER A 174 -2.72 -17.33 2.21
CA SER A 174 -3.06 -17.13 0.81
C SER A 174 -1.84 -17.38 -0.08
N PRO A 175 -2.00 -18.01 -1.26
CA PRO A 175 -0.88 -18.23 -2.19
C PRO A 175 -0.27 -16.93 -2.74
N TYR A 176 -0.92 -15.78 -2.56
CA TYR A 176 -0.45 -14.48 -3.01
C TYR A 176 0.37 -13.70 -1.97
N TYR A 177 0.29 -14.09 -0.69
CA TYR A 177 0.93 -13.33 0.39
C TYR A 177 2.46 -13.39 0.32
N ALA A 178 3.02 -14.57 0.03
CA ALA A 178 4.47 -14.75 -0.08
C ALA A 178 5.07 -13.90 -1.22
N ASP A 179 4.43 -13.89 -2.40
CA ASP A 179 4.83 -13.05 -3.54
C ASP A 179 4.82 -11.56 -3.18
N LEU A 180 3.73 -11.10 -2.56
CA LEU A 180 3.59 -9.72 -2.11
C LEU A 180 4.65 -9.34 -1.08
N LEU A 181 4.88 -10.19 -0.08
CA LEU A 181 5.89 -9.97 0.96
C LEU A 181 7.28 -9.83 0.35
N GLN A 182 7.64 -10.72 -0.58
CA GLN A 182 8.93 -10.69 -1.27
C GLN A 182 9.08 -9.41 -2.11
N HIS A 183 8.06 -9.02 -2.86
CA HIS A 183 8.09 -7.81 -3.68
C HIS A 183 8.16 -6.54 -2.82
N TYR A 184 7.46 -6.52 -1.69
CA TYR A 184 7.53 -5.42 -0.73
C TYR A 184 8.93 -5.30 -0.14
N ALA A 185 9.45 -6.38 0.46
CA ALA A 185 10.78 -6.42 1.08
C ALA A 185 11.90 -6.02 0.12
N SER A 186 11.83 -6.45 -1.13
CA SER A 186 12.87 -6.17 -2.15
C SER A 186 12.78 -4.78 -2.79
N SER A 187 11.65 -4.07 -2.65
CA SER A 187 11.41 -2.82 -3.38
C SER A 187 11.40 -1.57 -2.51
N VAL A 188 10.96 -1.67 -1.25
CA VAL A 188 10.74 -0.48 -0.40
C VAL A 188 12.01 0.35 -0.21
N GLY A 189 13.14 -0.27 0.11
CA GLY A 189 14.40 0.46 0.32
C GLY A 189 14.81 1.30 -0.89
N ARG A 190 14.69 0.74 -2.10
CA ARG A 190 14.96 1.48 -3.35
C ARG A 190 13.99 2.63 -3.54
N LEU A 191 12.68 2.40 -3.36
CA LEU A 191 11.67 3.44 -3.56
C LEU A 191 11.84 4.60 -2.58
N VAL A 192 12.22 4.32 -1.33
CA VAL A 192 12.57 5.33 -0.33
C VAL A 192 13.78 6.15 -0.79
N GLN A 193 14.85 5.48 -1.25
CA GLN A 193 16.04 6.16 -1.74
C GLN A 193 15.75 7.03 -2.96
N ASP A 194 14.94 6.55 -3.90
CA ASP A 194 14.50 7.33 -5.07
C ASP A 194 13.70 8.57 -4.64
N GLY A 195 12.86 8.43 -3.61
CA GLY A 195 12.14 9.57 -3.01
C GLY A 195 13.07 10.61 -2.40
N LEU A 196 14.09 10.19 -1.64
CA LEU A 196 15.12 11.08 -1.09
C LEU A 196 15.89 11.80 -2.21
N ASN A 197 16.32 11.06 -3.24
CA ASN A 197 17.08 11.59 -4.36
C ASN A 197 16.29 12.61 -5.19
N THR A 198 14.95 12.48 -5.22
CA THR A 198 14.07 13.33 -6.04
C THR A 198 13.33 14.41 -5.26
N GLY A 199 13.55 14.54 -3.94
CA GLY A 199 12.90 15.56 -3.13
C GLY A 199 11.41 15.29 -2.87
N ASN A 200 10.99 14.03 -2.81
CA ASN A 200 9.58 13.66 -2.73
C ASN A 200 9.09 13.51 -1.27
N TRP A 201 8.47 14.56 -0.72
CA TRP A 201 7.93 14.57 0.64
C TRP A 201 6.95 13.42 0.92
N ALA A 202 6.08 13.07 -0.03
CA ALA A 202 5.09 12.02 0.18
C ALA A 202 5.73 10.64 0.40
N VAL A 203 6.85 10.35 -0.29
CA VAL A 203 7.61 9.12 -0.09
C VAL A 203 8.31 9.10 1.26
N VAL A 204 8.91 10.22 1.67
CA VAL A 204 9.58 10.34 2.97
C VAL A 204 8.58 10.14 4.12
N LEU A 205 7.41 10.76 4.04
CA LEU A 205 6.34 10.60 5.02
C LEU A 205 5.78 9.18 5.03
N ALA A 206 5.55 8.58 3.85
CA ALA A 206 5.13 7.18 3.75
C ALA A 206 6.14 6.23 4.42
N ALA A 207 7.45 6.48 4.23
CA ALA A 207 8.51 5.69 4.85
C ALA A 207 8.53 5.85 6.37
N TYR A 208 8.34 7.08 6.86
CA TYR A 208 8.21 7.34 8.29
C TYR A 208 7.01 6.60 8.88
N GLN A 209 5.83 6.72 8.27
CA GLN A 209 4.62 6.02 8.72
C GLN A 209 4.82 4.50 8.73
N ALA A 210 5.40 3.95 7.67
CA ALA A 210 5.71 2.53 7.59
C ALA A 210 6.69 2.07 8.69
N SER A 211 7.59 2.94 9.14
CA SER A 211 8.54 2.64 10.22
C SER A 211 7.92 2.64 11.63
N LEU A 212 6.79 3.34 11.81
CA LEU A 212 6.03 3.36 13.05
C LEU A 212 5.14 2.11 13.18
N GLU A 213 4.56 1.65 12.07
CA GLU A 213 3.61 0.54 12.04
C GLU A 213 4.32 -0.81 11.81
N GLN A 214 4.71 -1.49 12.88
CA GLN A 214 5.45 -2.75 12.84
C GLN A 214 4.57 -4.01 12.72
N HIS A 215 3.60 -4.02 11.80
CA HIS A 215 2.76 -5.20 11.54
C HIS A 215 2.54 -5.44 10.05
N GLY A 216 2.26 -6.70 9.69
CA GLY A 216 2.07 -7.14 8.30
C GLY A 216 3.30 -6.87 7.42
N LEU A 217 3.07 -6.45 6.17
CA LEU A 217 4.13 -6.17 5.19
C LEU A 217 5.19 -5.18 5.69
N ARG A 218 4.76 -4.16 6.45
CA ARG A 218 5.61 -3.05 6.91
C ARG A 218 6.72 -3.49 7.87
N THR A 219 6.57 -4.65 8.51
CA THR A 219 7.68 -5.30 9.24
C THR A 219 8.90 -5.56 8.36
N GLN A 220 8.69 -5.76 7.06
CA GLN A 220 9.75 -6.05 6.08
C GLN A 220 10.35 -4.80 5.44
N ALA A 221 9.86 -3.59 5.76
CA ALA A 221 10.47 -2.37 5.24
C ALA A 221 11.95 -2.25 5.65
N ASN A 222 12.34 -2.92 6.75
CA ASN A 222 13.71 -3.11 7.24
C ASN A 222 14.60 -1.86 7.05
N VAL A 223 14.07 -0.71 7.47
CA VAL A 223 14.76 0.57 7.36
C VAL A 223 15.86 0.58 8.41
N SER A 224 17.12 0.72 7.98
CA SER A 224 18.26 0.82 8.90
C SER A 224 18.10 2.02 9.85
N ASP A 225 18.68 1.96 11.04
CA ASP A 225 18.64 3.08 12.01
C ASP A 225 19.18 4.38 11.41
N GLN A 226 20.20 4.30 10.54
CA GLN A 226 20.72 5.44 9.79
C GLN A 226 19.67 6.05 8.84
N HIS A 227 18.97 5.23 8.04
CA HIS A 227 17.93 5.72 7.14
C HIS A 227 16.72 6.27 7.90
N ALA A 228 16.31 5.59 8.98
CA ALA A 228 15.23 6.06 9.84
C ALA A 228 15.59 7.42 10.46
N TYR A 229 16.84 7.58 10.94
CA TYR A 229 17.34 8.85 11.46
C TYR A 229 17.28 9.96 10.41
N VAL A 230 17.77 9.72 9.18
CA VAL A 230 17.72 10.70 8.08
C VAL A 230 16.28 11.10 7.77
N ILE A 231 15.36 10.14 7.65
CA ILE A 231 13.94 10.41 7.38
C ILE A 231 13.32 11.28 8.47
N ILE A 232 13.49 10.90 9.75
CA ILE A 232 12.91 11.64 10.88
C ILE A 232 13.49 13.07 10.93
N ARG A 233 14.80 13.23 10.77
CA ARG A 233 15.46 14.55 10.77
C ARG A 233 15.04 15.41 9.59
N LEU A 234 14.81 14.80 8.43
CA LEU A 234 14.32 15.52 7.26
C LEU A 234 12.91 16.06 7.50
N ILE A 235 11.98 15.22 8.00
CA ILE A 235 10.61 15.65 8.34
C ILE A 235 10.66 16.70 9.45
N GLN A 236 11.46 16.49 10.50
CA GLN A 236 11.63 17.45 11.59
C GLN A 236 12.02 18.83 11.03
N ARG A 237 13.05 18.91 10.19
CA ARG A 237 13.53 20.20 9.69
C ARG A 237 12.61 20.81 8.62
N GLY A 238 11.79 19.99 7.96
CA GLY A 238 10.76 20.44 7.02
C GLY A 238 9.41 20.80 7.66
N ALA A 239 9.18 20.42 8.92
CA ALA A 239 7.93 20.63 9.62
C ALA A 239 7.73 22.11 9.99
N SER A 240 6.50 22.58 9.81
CA SER A 240 6.14 23.97 10.11
C SER A 240 5.68 24.17 11.56
N ASP A 241 5.09 23.15 12.16
CA ASP A 241 4.65 23.16 13.54
C ASP A 241 5.82 22.94 14.51
N ASN A 242 5.86 23.71 15.61
CA ASN A 242 6.87 23.55 16.66
C ASN A 242 6.64 22.27 17.47
N VAL A 243 5.39 21.86 17.70
CA VAL A 243 5.09 20.66 18.51
C VAL A 243 5.53 19.40 17.78
N GLU A 244 5.14 19.28 16.50
CA GLU A 244 5.61 18.22 15.61
C GLU A 244 7.14 18.17 15.54
N ARG A 245 7.81 19.33 15.43
CA ARG A 245 9.28 19.43 15.43
C ARG A 245 9.92 18.89 16.70
N THR A 246 9.37 19.19 17.86
CA THR A 246 9.89 18.68 19.14
C THR A 246 9.71 17.16 19.23
N HIS A 247 8.53 16.66 18.88
CA HIS A 247 8.27 15.22 18.89
C HIS A 247 9.26 14.45 18.00
N LEU A 248 9.49 14.92 16.78
CA LEU A 248 10.43 14.32 15.84
C LEU A 248 11.89 14.46 16.30
N ALA A 249 12.24 15.52 17.03
CA ALA A 249 13.56 15.66 17.66
C ALA A 249 13.83 14.53 18.66
N ASP A 250 12.84 14.25 19.52
CA ASP A 250 12.94 13.20 20.53
C ASP A 250 13.02 11.82 19.87
N GLU A 251 12.30 11.62 18.77
CA GLU A 251 12.37 10.36 18.02
C GLU A 251 13.72 10.17 17.34
N ALA A 252 14.26 11.20 16.71
CA ALA A 252 15.61 11.16 16.14
C ALA A 252 16.66 10.86 17.22
N ALA A 253 16.53 11.46 18.41
CA ALA A 253 17.42 11.20 19.53
C ALA A 253 17.31 9.76 20.07
N ARG A 254 16.13 9.13 19.99
CA ARG A 254 15.98 7.70 20.31
C ARG A 254 16.69 6.82 19.28
N ARG A 255 16.50 7.10 17.98
CA ARG A 255 17.14 6.34 16.89
C ARG A 255 18.65 6.48 16.86
N SER A 256 19.18 7.66 17.23
CA SER A 256 20.63 7.88 17.25
C SER A 256 21.38 7.17 18.38
N ARG A 257 20.69 6.54 19.35
CA ARG A 257 21.35 5.81 20.46
C ARG A 257 22.20 4.63 19.99
N HIS A 258 21.90 4.10 18.80
CA HIS A 258 22.64 3.00 18.18
C HIS A 258 23.70 3.48 17.19
N LEU A 259 23.86 4.80 17.04
CA LEU A 259 24.81 5.44 16.13
C LEU A 259 25.95 6.10 16.91
N THR A 260 27.12 6.16 16.30
CA THR A 260 28.25 6.93 16.82
C THR A 260 28.04 8.43 16.60
N ALA A 261 28.72 9.26 17.40
CA ALA A 261 28.66 10.71 17.23
C ALA A 261 29.11 11.16 15.83
N SER A 262 30.13 10.51 15.25
CA SER A 262 30.60 10.79 13.90
C SER A 262 29.56 10.45 12.82
N GLU A 263 28.82 9.35 12.99
CA GLU A 263 27.72 9.01 12.08
C GLU A 263 26.60 10.05 12.17
N VAL A 264 26.20 10.44 13.38
CA VAL A 264 25.18 11.47 13.57
C VAL A 264 25.55 12.77 12.88
N ILE A 265 26.81 13.23 13.02
CA ILE A 265 27.29 14.45 12.34
C ILE A 265 27.22 14.31 10.82
N ALA A 266 27.65 13.17 10.27
CA ALA A 266 27.62 12.91 8.84
C ALA A 266 26.18 12.87 8.30
N LEU A 267 25.26 12.21 9.01
CA LEU A 267 23.84 12.13 8.63
C LEU A 267 23.15 13.49 8.75
N ASP A 268 23.46 14.29 9.77
CA ASP A 268 22.91 15.65 9.90
C ASP A 268 23.39 16.57 8.75
N ALA A 269 24.64 16.41 8.30
CA ALA A 269 25.16 17.09 7.11
C ALA A 269 24.46 16.63 5.83
N GLN A 270 24.23 15.32 5.69
CA GLN A 270 23.44 14.76 4.58
C GLN A 270 22.03 15.33 4.55
N VAL A 271 21.35 15.42 5.70
CA VAL A 271 20.00 16.00 5.82
C VAL A 271 20.00 17.46 5.39
N SER A 272 20.99 18.26 5.82
CA SER A 272 21.12 19.65 5.36
C SER A 272 21.25 19.74 3.84
N ALA A 273 22.12 18.93 3.24
CA ALA A 273 22.31 18.91 1.79
C ALA A 273 21.03 18.51 1.04
N LEU A 274 20.28 17.52 1.55
CA LEU A 274 19.00 17.12 0.97
C LEU A 274 17.96 18.25 1.00
N LEU A 275 17.86 18.99 2.11
CA LEU A 275 16.95 20.15 2.23
C LEU A 275 17.31 21.26 1.25
N GLU A 276 18.60 21.58 1.14
CA GLU A 276 19.08 22.65 0.27
C GLU A 276 18.93 22.32 -1.23
N ASP A 277 19.22 21.09 -1.62
CA ASP A 277 19.26 20.70 -3.04
C ASP A 277 17.92 20.14 -3.56
N ARG A 278 17.23 19.34 -2.76
CA ARG A 278 16.08 18.52 -3.22
C ARG A 278 14.75 18.92 -2.60
N PHE A 279 14.70 19.19 -1.30
CA PHE A 279 13.46 19.44 -0.55
C PHE A 279 13.23 20.94 -0.29
N LYS A 280 13.17 21.72 -1.38
CA LYS A 280 13.05 23.19 -1.32
C LYS A 280 11.64 23.69 -0.95
N GLU A 281 10.63 22.87 -1.21
CA GLU A 281 9.24 23.16 -0.90
C GLU A 281 8.90 22.67 0.51
N ARG A 282 7.83 23.22 1.10
CA ARG A 282 7.33 22.75 2.40
C ARG A 282 6.82 21.32 2.30
N SER A 283 6.96 20.58 3.41
CA SER A 283 6.37 19.25 3.52
C SER A 283 4.85 19.31 3.37
N VAL A 284 4.28 18.26 2.77
CA VAL A 284 2.84 17.99 2.83
C VAL A 284 2.48 17.40 4.20
N SER A 285 1.20 17.41 4.57
CA SER A 285 0.74 16.75 5.80
C SER A 285 0.69 15.23 5.63
N MET A 286 0.84 14.48 6.71
CA MET A 286 0.64 13.02 6.68
C MET A 286 -0.77 12.66 6.19
N GLN A 287 -1.78 13.41 6.63
CA GLN A 287 -3.16 13.21 6.18
C GLN A 287 -3.29 13.32 4.66
N ALA A 288 -2.62 14.28 4.02
CA ALA A 288 -2.63 14.40 2.56
C ALA A 288 -2.02 13.17 1.87
N VAL A 289 -0.99 12.54 2.47
CA VAL A 289 -0.41 11.30 1.95
C VAL A 289 -1.39 10.12 2.12
N THR A 290 -2.06 10.03 3.28
CA THR A 290 -3.10 9.03 3.54
C THR A 290 -4.27 9.15 2.55
N ASP A 291 -4.83 10.36 2.40
CA ASP A 291 -5.93 10.65 1.48
C ASP A 291 -5.56 10.33 0.03
N MET A 292 -4.32 10.63 -0.36
CA MET A 292 -3.77 10.35 -1.69
C MET A 292 -3.74 8.84 -2.01
N CYS A 293 -3.64 7.98 -0.99
CA CYS A 293 -3.60 6.54 -1.17
C CYS A 293 -4.96 5.85 -0.94
N ALA A 294 -6.04 6.64 -0.95
CA ALA A 294 -7.40 6.13 -0.98
C ALA A 294 -7.80 5.33 0.28
N ASN A 295 -7.29 5.73 1.45
CA ASN A 295 -7.92 5.45 2.74
C ASN A 295 -8.84 6.61 3.12
#